data_AF-A0A6I4VR07-F1
#
_entry.id   AF-A0A6I4VR07-F1
#
_cell.length_a   1.000
_cell.length_b   1.000
_cell.length_c   1.000
_cell.angle_alpha   90.00
_cell.angle_beta   90.00
_cell.angle_gamma   90.00
#
_symmetry.space_group_name_H-M   'P 1'
#
loop_
_entity.id
_entity.type
_entity.pdbx_description
1 polymer ?
#
loop_
_entity_poly.entity_id
_entity_poly.type
_entity_poly.pdbx_seq_one_letter_code
_entity_poly.pdbx_strand_id
1 'polypeptide(L)'
;METLASLPQTKYIHIHELFQIDVLQTFLAECTSALSAPSAIISASQFSKRYSYFLLAPSLKQLLTSGQFASIQRDRDYIEIDYQTGEFKLVINENTLSYNANHCSRQQIDRYIKHYFADHLVPLWTSISHLTGIKMDLLWENAYIYISWMCLNHIEASFVKENFIYLTQEADGSLFHLPSNPFSAFTSSSPIRNKCCLYFMLPSAAGSKCKTCPLVCKD
;
A
#
# COMPACT_ATOMS: atom_id res chain seq x y z
N MET A 1 -2.82 17.84 -33.12
CA MET A 1 -3.37 16.61 -32.53
C MET A 1 -2.22 15.63 -32.44
N GLU A 2 -1.51 15.62 -31.31
CA GLU A 2 -0.60 14.52 -31.00
C GLU A 2 -1.47 13.29 -30.74
N THR A 3 -1.28 12.27 -31.57
CA THR A 3 -1.85 10.95 -31.36
C THR A 3 -1.26 10.43 -30.05
N LEU A 4 -2.04 10.42 -28.98
CA LEU A 4 -1.69 9.70 -27.76
C LEU A 4 -1.39 8.26 -28.20
N ALA A 5 -0.13 7.85 -28.08
CA ALA A 5 0.24 6.46 -28.34
C ALA A 5 -0.67 5.56 -27.53
N SER A 6 -1.32 4.59 -28.18
CA SER A 6 -2.15 3.62 -27.49
C SER A 6 -1.31 2.92 -26.42
N LEU A 7 -1.76 2.97 -25.16
CA LEU A 7 -1.06 2.29 -24.07
C LEU A 7 -0.89 0.79 -24.43
N PRO A 8 0.27 0.18 -24.12
CA PRO A 8 0.41 -1.26 -24.25
C PRO A 8 -0.65 -1.96 -23.40
N GLN A 9 -1.18 -3.10 -23.87
CA GLN A 9 -2.24 -3.81 -23.16
C GLN A 9 -1.81 -4.19 -21.73
N THR A 10 -0.58 -4.69 -21.59
CA THR A 10 0.05 -5.02 -20.31
C THR A 10 1.44 -4.38 -20.23
N LYS A 11 1.79 -3.83 -19.06
CA LYS A 11 3.10 -3.28 -18.77
C LYS A 11 3.72 -3.96 -17.55
N TYR A 12 5.02 -4.18 -17.62
CA TYR A 12 5.85 -4.68 -16.54
C TYR A 12 6.75 -3.54 -16.08
N ILE A 13 6.77 -3.27 -14.78
CA ILE A 13 7.60 -2.22 -14.18
C ILE A 13 8.35 -2.82 -13.01
N HIS A 14 9.68 -2.89 -13.12
CA HIS A 14 10.49 -3.33 -12.00
C HIS A 14 10.39 -2.34 -10.85
N ILE A 15 10.40 -2.85 -9.62
CA ILE A 15 10.16 -2.03 -8.44
C ILE A 15 11.22 -0.93 -8.31
N HIS A 16 12.48 -1.19 -8.67
CA HIS A 16 13.54 -0.17 -8.64
C HIS A 16 13.24 1.03 -9.55
N GLU A 17 12.52 0.82 -10.65
CA GLU A 17 12.15 1.89 -11.59
C GLU A 17 11.14 2.86 -10.99
N LEU A 18 10.27 2.40 -10.08
CA LEU A 18 9.30 3.27 -9.38
C LEU A 18 9.97 4.33 -8.48
N PHE A 19 11.26 4.15 -8.17
CA PHE A 19 12.04 5.12 -7.40
C PHE A 19 12.76 6.14 -8.28
N GLN A 20 12.66 6.01 -9.61
CA GLN A 20 13.12 7.02 -10.56
C GLN A 20 11.98 8.00 -10.84
N ILE A 21 12.22 9.29 -10.60
CA ILE A 21 11.14 10.29 -10.58
C ILE A 21 10.40 10.39 -11.93
N ASP A 22 11.14 10.35 -13.04
CA ASP A 22 10.57 10.47 -14.39
C ASP A 22 9.75 9.23 -14.77
N VAL A 23 10.21 8.04 -14.36
CA VAL A 23 9.49 6.79 -14.58
C VAL A 23 8.23 6.75 -13.74
N LEU A 24 8.30 7.14 -12.47
CA LEU A 24 7.14 7.22 -11.58
C LEU A 24 6.10 8.22 -12.10
N GLN A 25 6.53 9.40 -12.55
CA GLN A 25 5.65 10.40 -13.14
C GLN A 25 4.94 9.87 -14.38
N THR A 26 5.68 9.25 -15.29
CA THR A 26 5.13 8.62 -16.50
C THR A 26 4.13 7.53 -16.14
N PHE A 27 4.50 6.66 -15.20
CA PHE A 27 3.64 5.59 -14.72
C PHE A 27 2.32 6.09 -14.10
N LEU A 28 2.37 7.14 -13.28
CA LEU A 28 1.16 7.74 -12.68
C LEU A 28 0.28 8.41 -13.75
N ALA A 29 0.88 9.01 -14.78
CA ALA A 29 0.14 9.57 -15.92
C ALA A 29 -0.57 8.46 -16.72
N GLU A 30 0.10 7.34 -16.98
CA GLU A 30 -0.51 6.15 -17.60
C GLU A 30 -1.66 5.60 -16.75
N CYS A 31 -1.49 5.47 -15.43
CA CYS A 31 -2.57 5.07 -14.52
C CYS A 31 -3.76 6.03 -14.57
N THR A 32 -3.50 7.34 -14.67
CA THR A 32 -4.53 8.36 -14.77
C THR A 32 -5.35 8.18 -16.05
N SER A 33 -4.66 7.95 -17.18
CA SER A 33 -5.30 7.68 -18.47
C SER A 33 -6.09 6.38 -18.45
N ALA A 34 -5.50 5.28 -17.98
CA ALA A 34 -6.12 3.97 -17.96
C ALA A 34 -7.39 3.92 -17.07
N LEU A 35 -7.36 4.61 -15.93
CA LEU A 35 -8.53 4.72 -15.05
C LEU A 35 -9.54 5.77 -15.50
N SER A 36 -9.22 6.54 -16.56
CA SER A 36 -9.96 7.76 -16.93
C SER A 36 -10.19 8.66 -15.71
N ALA A 37 -9.16 8.78 -14.86
CA ALA A 37 -9.26 9.48 -13.60
C ALA A 37 -9.28 11.00 -13.85
N PRO A 38 -10.17 11.77 -13.18
CA PRO A 38 -10.22 13.23 -13.35
C PRO A 38 -8.95 13.98 -12.96
N SER A 39 -8.08 13.38 -12.16
CA SER A 39 -6.80 13.98 -11.75
C SER A 39 -5.79 12.92 -11.29
N ALA A 40 -4.51 13.31 -11.28
CA ALA A 40 -3.40 12.47 -10.81
C ALA A 40 -3.52 12.10 -9.31
N ILE A 41 -4.19 12.92 -8.49
CA ILE A 41 -4.44 12.62 -7.08
C ILE A 41 -5.30 11.34 -6.95
N ILE A 42 -6.30 11.17 -7.83
CA ILE A 42 -7.24 10.05 -7.76
C ILE A 42 -6.56 8.74 -8.15
N SER A 43 -5.76 8.76 -9.21
CA SER A 43 -4.96 7.61 -9.65
C SER A 43 -3.87 7.26 -8.65
N ALA A 44 -3.17 8.24 -8.07
CA ALA A 44 -2.22 8.02 -6.98
C ALA A 44 -2.87 7.37 -5.74
N SER A 45 -4.07 7.82 -5.36
CA SER A 45 -4.84 7.21 -4.28
C SER A 45 -5.20 5.74 -4.59
N GLN A 46 -5.66 5.45 -5.82
CA GLN A 46 -6.01 4.08 -6.22
C GLN A 46 -4.77 3.18 -6.29
N PHE A 47 -3.68 3.67 -6.87
CA PHE A 47 -2.42 2.95 -6.97
C PHE A 47 -1.85 2.65 -5.59
N SER A 48 -1.69 3.66 -4.71
CA SER A 48 -1.15 3.47 -3.36
C SER A 48 -1.96 2.46 -2.55
N LYS A 49 -3.30 2.52 -2.65
CA LYS A 49 -4.21 1.57 -2.03
C LYS A 49 -3.93 0.14 -2.52
N ARG A 50 -3.92 -0.07 -3.83
CA ARG A 50 -3.71 -1.40 -4.41
C ARG A 50 -2.31 -1.95 -4.14
N TYR A 51 -1.30 -1.10 -4.28
CA TYR A 51 0.08 -1.45 -3.98
C TYR A 51 0.24 -1.84 -2.51
N SER A 52 -0.33 -1.07 -1.58
CA SER A 52 -0.31 -1.41 -0.15
C SER A 52 -0.95 -2.77 0.15
N TYR A 53 -2.09 -3.09 -0.48
CA TYR A 53 -2.74 -4.39 -0.30
C TYR A 53 -1.82 -5.55 -0.69
N PHE A 54 -1.31 -5.53 -1.93
CA PHE A 54 -0.48 -6.63 -2.45
C PHE A 54 0.85 -6.74 -1.71
N LEU A 55 1.38 -5.60 -1.25
CA LEU A 55 2.67 -5.56 -0.57
C LEU A 55 2.58 -5.99 0.90
N LEU A 56 1.62 -5.44 1.64
CA LEU A 56 1.62 -5.52 3.09
C LEU A 56 0.82 -6.72 3.61
N ALA A 57 -0.38 -6.96 3.09
CA ALA A 57 -1.30 -7.93 3.69
C ALA A 57 -0.77 -9.38 3.63
N PRO A 58 -0.28 -9.91 2.48
CA PRO A 58 0.28 -11.25 2.42
C PRO A 58 1.52 -11.41 3.31
N SER A 59 2.45 -10.46 3.26
CA SER A 59 3.70 -10.51 4.03
C SER A 59 3.47 -10.36 5.54
N LEU A 60 2.51 -9.51 5.95
CA LEU A 60 2.13 -9.39 7.35
C LEU A 60 1.47 -10.67 7.86
N LYS A 61 0.59 -11.29 7.04
CA LYS A 61 0.00 -12.59 7.38
C LYS A 61 1.08 -13.64 7.59
N GLN A 62 2.04 -13.72 6.67
CA GLN A 62 3.15 -14.66 6.78
C GLN A 62 3.96 -14.40 8.06
N LEU A 63 4.31 -13.13 8.33
CA LEU A 63 5.06 -12.75 9.52
C LEU A 63 4.35 -13.21 10.79
N LEU A 64 3.07 -12.88 10.92
CA LEU A 64 2.30 -13.15 12.12
C LEU A 64 2.05 -14.65 12.35
N THR A 65 2.01 -15.45 11.28
CA THR A 65 1.68 -16.89 11.36
C THR A 65 2.92 -17.79 11.40
N SER A 66 4.05 -17.38 10.84
CA SER A 66 5.27 -18.21 10.77
C SER A 66 6.55 -17.50 11.20
N GLY A 67 6.49 -16.23 11.60
CA GLY A 67 7.68 -15.42 11.89
C GLY A 67 8.51 -15.05 10.66
N GLN A 68 8.01 -15.31 9.45
CA GLN A 68 8.75 -15.11 8.20
C GLN A 68 8.00 -14.13 7.29
N PHE A 69 8.74 -13.34 6.51
CA PHE A 69 8.15 -12.56 5.43
C PHE A 69 9.10 -12.52 4.23
N ALA A 70 8.54 -12.51 3.03
CA ALA A 70 9.31 -12.28 1.82
C ALA A 70 9.84 -10.84 1.81
N SER A 71 11.13 -10.64 1.55
CA SER A 71 11.66 -9.29 1.38
C SER A 71 11.54 -8.85 -0.07
N ILE A 72 11.13 -7.60 -0.28
CA ILE A 72 11.14 -6.97 -1.61
C ILE A 72 12.58 -6.89 -2.12
N GLN A 73 12.83 -7.46 -3.29
CA GLN A 73 14.07 -7.34 -4.04
C GLN A 73 13.83 -6.43 -5.23
N ARG A 74 14.08 -5.12 -5.08
CA ARG A 74 13.67 -4.10 -6.06
C ARG A 74 14.13 -4.37 -7.50
N ASP A 75 15.29 -4.98 -7.66
CA ASP A 75 15.91 -5.28 -8.96
C ASP A 75 15.33 -6.54 -9.64
N ARG A 76 14.59 -7.36 -8.91
CA ARG A 76 14.03 -8.63 -9.38
C ARG A 76 12.51 -8.64 -9.36
N ASP A 77 11.91 -7.92 -8.44
CA ASP A 77 10.47 -7.84 -8.28
C ASP A 77 9.90 -6.77 -9.21
N TYR A 78 8.66 -6.98 -9.65
CA TYR A 78 8.00 -6.09 -10.59
C TYR A 78 6.49 -6.05 -10.38
N ILE A 79 5.87 -5.02 -10.92
CA ILE A 79 4.43 -4.89 -11.04
C ILE A 79 4.04 -5.22 -12.47
N GLU A 80 3.02 -6.07 -12.63
CA GLU A 80 2.31 -6.28 -13.88
C GLU A 80 0.99 -5.52 -13.82
N ILE A 81 0.74 -4.68 -14.81
CA ILE A 81 -0.50 -3.90 -14.92
C ILE A 81 -1.08 -4.08 -16.30
N ASP A 82 -2.32 -4.54 -16.35
CA ASP A 82 -3.13 -4.53 -17.57
C ASP A 82 -3.96 -3.24 -17.56
N TYR A 83 -3.70 -2.36 -18.53
CA TYR A 83 -4.38 -1.08 -18.61
C TYR A 83 -5.79 -1.17 -19.21
N GLN A 84 -6.14 -2.29 -19.86
CA GLN A 84 -7.46 -2.54 -20.41
C GLN A 84 -8.41 -3.12 -19.36
N THR A 85 -7.96 -4.14 -18.63
CA THR A 85 -8.76 -4.79 -17.58
C THR A 85 -8.61 -4.10 -16.23
N GLY A 86 -7.56 -3.29 -16.07
CA GLY A 86 -7.15 -2.79 -14.78
C GLY A 86 -6.61 -3.91 -13.89
N GLU A 87 -6.20 -5.06 -14.40
CA GLU A 87 -5.54 -6.08 -13.58
C GLU A 87 -4.20 -5.53 -13.05
N PHE A 88 -3.84 -5.92 -11.83
CA PHE A 88 -2.60 -5.53 -11.17
C PHE A 88 -2.09 -6.71 -10.38
N LYS A 89 -0.84 -7.06 -10.59
CA LYS A 89 -0.15 -8.09 -9.82
C LYS A 89 1.17 -7.52 -9.33
N LEU A 90 1.49 -7.81 -8.08
CA LEU A 90 2.84 -7.64 -7.55
C LEU A 90 3.52 -9.01 -7.61
N VAL A 91 4.57 -9.11 -8.41
CA VAL A 91 5.36 -10.34 -8.52
C VAL A 91 6.60 -10.18 -7.66
N ILE A 92 6.64 -10.94 -6.56
CA ILE A 92 7.79 -11.03 -5.67
C ILE A 92 8.49 -12.35 -5.98
N ASN A 93 9.71 -12.26 -6.47
CA ASN A 93 10.52 -13.45 -6.73
C ASN A 93 10.96 -14.02 -5.38
N GLU A 94 10.51 -15.24 -5.09
CA GLU A 94 10.61 -15.84 -3.75
C GLU A 94 12.04 -15.84 -3.22
N ASN A 95 12.25 -15.06 -2.17
CA ASN A 95 13.39 -15.18 -1.28
C ASN A 95 12.86 -15.06 0.15
N THR A 96 12.29 -16.17 0.64
CA THR A 96 11.71 -16.19 1.99
C THR A 96 12.85 -16.12 2.99
N LEU A 97 12.88 -15.07 3.80
CA LEU A 97 13.76 -15.04 4.97
C LEU A 97 13.25 -16.08 5.96
N SER A 98 13.86 -17.27 5.97
CA SER A 98 13.44 -18.35 6.86
C SER A 98 13.93 -18.09 8.28
N TYR A 99 13.00 -18.17 9.23
CA TYR A 99 13.27 -18.20 10.65
C TYR A 99 12.42 -19.32 11.23
N ASN A 100 13.07 -20.26 11.92
CA ASN A 100 12.39 -21.31 12.67
C ASN A 100 11.79 -20.71 13.94
N ALA A 101 10.57 -20.19 13.84
CA ALA A 101 9.81 -19.78 15.01
C ALA A 101 8.32 -20.06 14.78
N ASN A 102 7.64 -20.59 15.80
CA ASN A 102 6.19 -20.81 15.76
C ASN A 102 5.40 -19.49 15.72
N HIS A 103 6.03 -18.36 16.06
CA HIS A 103 5.45 -17.00 16.10
C HIS A 103 6.53 -15.92 15.83
N CYS A 104 6.11 -14.70 15.45
CA CYS A 104 7.05 -13.59 15.28
C CYS A 104 7.56 -12.98 16.60
N SER A 105 8.81 -12.56 16.64
CA SER A 105 9.37 -11.75 17.72
C SER A 105 9.20 -10.26 17.43
N ARG A 106 9.33 -9.42 18.47
CA ARG A 106 9.37 -7.96 18.30
C ARG A 106 10.45 -7.53 17.29
N GLN A 107 11.63 -8.14 17.34
CA GLN A 107 12.71 -7.88 16.38
C GLN A 107 12.31 -8.23 14.92
N GLN A 108 11.50 -9.25 14.70
CA GLN A 108 10.99 -9.58 13.36
C GLN A 108 9.98 -8.52 12.87
N ILE A 109 9.14 -8.00 13.77
CA ILE A 109 8.21 -6.91 13.45
C ILE A 109 8.99 -5.62 13.14
N ASP A 110 10.01 -5.28 13.92
CA ASP A 110 10.85 -4.09 13.65
C ASP A 110 11.52 -4.18 12.29
N ARG A 111 12.00 -5.38 11.91
CA ARG A 111 12.58 -5.61 10.58
C ARG A 111 11.55 -5.48 9.47
N TYR A 112 10.34 -6.01 9.67
CA TYR A 112 9.24 -5.82 8.75
C TYR A 112 8.91 -4.33 8.60
N ILE A 113 8.85 -3.59 9.70
CA ILE A 113 8.54 -2.16 9.71
C ILE A 113 9.59 -1.38 8.91
N LYS A 114 10.87 -1.58 9.22
CA LYS A 114 11.98 -0.92 8.52
C LYS A 114 11.96 -1.23 7.03
N HIS A 115 11.87 -2.51 6.68
CA HIS A 115 11.91 -2.97 5.29
C HIS A 115 10.76 -2.41 4.46
N TYR A 116 9.52 -2.57 4.93
CA TYR A 116 8.34 -2.21 4.15
C TYR A 116 7.97 -0.74 4.25
N PHE A 117 8.10 -0.13 5.43
CA PHE A 117 7.70 1.27 5.59
C PHE A 117 8.88 2.21 5.40
N ALA A 118 9.92 2.11 6.22
CA ALA A 118 11.00 3.08 6.25
C ALA A 118 11.81 3.10 4.95
N ASP A 119 12.23 1.93 4.51
CA ASP A 119 13.12 1.82 3.35
C ASP A 119 12.33 1.91 2.05
N HIS A 120 11.05 1.53 2.05
CA HIS A 120 10.25 1.34 0.83
C HIS A 120 9.09 2.31 0.67
N LEU A 121 8.07 2.26 1.52
CA LEU A 121 6.88 3.08 1.33
C LEU A 121 7.13 4.56 1.62
N VAL A 122 7.94 4.93 2.61
CA VAL A 122 8.25 6.35 2.91
C VAL A 122 8.84 7.09 1.70
N PRO A 123 9.95 6.63 1.07
CA PRO A 123 10.49 7.32 -0.09
C PRO A 123 9.52 7.34 -1.27
N LEU A 124 8.82 6.23 -1.54
CA LEU A 124 7.86 6.17 -2.64
C LEU A 124 6.65 7.09 -2.40
N TRP A 125 6.13 7.14 -1.17
CA TRP A 125 4.98 7.97 -0.81
C TRP A 125 5.34 9.45 -0.91
N THR A 126 6.56 9.79 -0.48
CA THR A 126 7.10 11.16 -0.60
C THR A 126 7.15 11.59 -2.05
N SER A 127 7.70 10.75 -2.94
CA SER A 127 7.74 11.04 -4.39
C SER A 127 6.34 11.16 -5.00
N ILE A 128 5.41 10.25 -4.67
CA ILE A 128 4.03 10.30 -5.14
C ILE A 128 3.32 11.58 -4.65
N SER A 129 3.50 11.94 -3.38
CA SER A 129 2.94 13.15 -2.79
C SER A 129 3.47 14.40 -3.47
N HIS A 130 4.78 14.45 -3.74
CA HIS A 130 5.43 15.54 -4.46
C HIS A 130 4.89 15.68 -5.90
N LEU A 131 4.80 14.58 -6.64
CA LEU A 131 4.38 14.60 -8.05
C LEU A 131 2.91 14.92 -8.25
N THR A 132 2.04 14.53 -7.31
CA THR A 132 0.59 14.59 -7.52
C THR A 132 -0.14 15.56 -6.59
N GLY A 133 0.48 15.98 -5.50
CA GLY A 133 -0.16 16.76 -4.44
C GLY A 133 -1.07 15.96 -3.51
N ILE A 134 -1.12 14.63 -3.64
CA ILE A 134 -1.85 13.79 -2.67
C ILE A 134 -1.21 13.92 -1.28
N LYS A 135 -2.05 14.06 -0.25
CA LYS A 135 -1.55 14.20 1.12
C LYS A 135 -1.00 12.86 1.64
N MET A 136 0.15 12.94 2.32
CA MET A 136 0.80 11.77 2.94
C MET A 136 -0.12 11.01 3.88
N ASP A 137 -0.96 11.71 4.64
CA ASP A 137 -1.91 11.08 5.57
C ASP A 137 -2.94 10.16 4.87
N LEU A 138 -3.39 10.51 3.66
CA LEU A 138 -4.28 9.65 2.86
C LEU A 138 -3.53 8.42 2.33
N LEU A 139 -2.26 8.58 1.93
CA LEU A 139 -1.43 7.46 1.51
C LEU A 139 -1.17 6.48 2.68
N TRP A 140 -0.92 6.99 3.88
CA TRP A 140 -0.76 6.17 5.09
C TRP A 140 -2.06 5.51 5.51
N GLU A 141 -3.19 6.20 5.44
CA GLU A 141 -4.49 5.61 5.74
C GLU A 141 -4.85 4.49 4.75
N ASN A 142 -4.52 4.65 3.47
CA ASN A 142 -4.67 3.60 2.47
C ASN A 142 -3.87 2.33 2.84
N ALA A 143 -2.66 2.48 3.34
CA ALA A 143 -1.86 1.36 3.84
C ALA A 143 -2.45 0.75 5.12
N TYR A 144 -2.81 1.61 6.08
CA TYR A 144 -3.37 1.23 7.37
C TYR A 144 -4.61 0.33 7.23
N ILE A 145 -5.52 0.65 6.32
CA ILE A 145 -6.76 -0.10 6.14
C ILE A 145 -6.51 -1.56 5.79
N TYR A 146 -5.45 -1.88 5.04
CA TYR A 146 -5.14 -3.27 4.70
C TYR A 146 -4.41 -4.01 5.81
N ILE A 147 -3.55 -3.31 6.57
CA ILE A 147 -2.94 -3.86 7.79
C ILE A 147 -4.06 -4.22 8.77
N SER A 148 -4.96 -3.27 9.05
CA SER A 148 -6.07 -3.45 9.98
C SER A 148 -7.06 -4.52 9.50
N TRP A 149 -7.45 -4.51 8.23
CA TRP A 149 -8.32 -5.54 7.65
C TRP A 149 -7.70 -6.94 7.76
N MET A 150 -6.40 -7.07 7.49
CA MET A 150 -5.69 -8.33 7.59
C MET A 150 -5.64 -8.82 9.04
N CYS A 151 -5.19 -7.98 9.99
CA CYS A 151 -5.06 -8.38 11.39
C CYS A 151 -6.42 -8.66 12.06
N LEU A 152 -7.48 -7.91 11.74
CA LEU A 152 -8.75 -7.99 12.45
C LEU A 152 -9.74 -9.01 11.86
N ASN A 153 -9.63 -9.39 10.59
CA ASN A 153 -10.61 -10.29 9.96
C ASN A 153 -10.06 -11.66 9.55
N HIS A 154 -8.74 -11.85 9.58
CA HIS A 154 -8.13 -13.05 8.99
C HIS A 154 -7.25 -13.85 9.96
N ILE A 155 -6.96 -13.35 11.16
CA ILE A 155 -6.21 -14.12 12.16
C ILE A 155 -6.80 -13.89 13.55
N GLU A 156 -7.56 -14.87 14.02
CA GLU A 156 -8.14 -14.88 15.37
C GLU A 156 -7.10 -15.38 16.38
N ALA A 157 -6.25 -14.49 16.88
CA ALA A 157 -5.31 -14.80 17.95
C ALA A 157 -4.97 -13.55 18.79
N SER A 158 -4.95 -13.68 20.12
CA SER A 158 -4.55 -12.59 21.04
C SER A 158 -3.18 -12.02 20.70
N PHE A 159 -2.23 -12.91 20.38
CA PHE A 159 -0.90 -12.55 19.92
C PHE A 159 -0.91 -11.66 18.67
N VAL A 160 -1.81 -11.88 17.70
CA VAL A 160 -1.92 -11.01 16.52
C VAL A 160 -2.39 -9.62 16.90
N LYS A 161 -3.36 -9.52 17.81
CA LYS A 161 -3.86 -8.24 18.31
C LYS A 161 -2.75 -7.45 19.01
N GLU A 162 -1.93 -8.09 19.85
CA GLU A 162 -0.79 -7.46 20.52
C GLU A 162 0.27 -6.95 19.53
N ASN A 163 0.54 -7.71 18.46
CA ASN A 163 1.49 -7.29 17.42
C ASN A 163 0.93 -6.20 16.52
N PHE A 164 -0.37 -6.22 16.25
CA PHE A 164 -1.06 -5.17 15.51
C PHE A 164 -1.06 -3.84 16.29
N ILE A 165 -1.37 -3.89 17.59
CA ILE A 165 -1.30 -2.72 18.49
C ILE A 165 0.13 -2.19 18.49
N TYR A 166 1.12 -3.05 18.68
CA TYR A 166 2.52 -2.63 18.66
C TYR A 166 2.89 -1.90 17.36
N LEU A 167 2.68 -2.54 16.20
CA LEU A 167 3.02 -1.99 14.90
C LEU A 167 2.36 -0.62 14.66
N THR A 168 1.11 -0.46 15.07
CA THR A 168 0.31 0.73 14.73
C THR A 168 0.32 1.83 15.78
N GLN A 169 0.59 1.52 17.05
CA GLN A 169 0.43 2.45 18.17
C GLN A 169 1.69 2.62 19.02
N GLU A 170 2.51 1.58 19.19
CA GLU A 170 3.62 1.58 20.16
C GLU A 170 5.00 1.66 19.48
N ALA A 171 5.12 1.17 18.26
CA ALA A 171 6.36 1.20 17.49
C ALA A 171 6.80 2.65 17.27
N ASP A 172 8.05 2.95 17.64
CA ASP A 172 8.61 4.30 17.59
C ASP A 172 8.72 4.81 16.14
N GLY A 173 8.54 6.12 15.95
CA GLY A 173 8.62 6.75 14.62
C GLY A 173 9.95 6.49 13.91
N SER A 174 11.06 6.34 14.65
CA SER A 174 12.37 6.05 14.10
C SER A 174 12.43 4.73 13.34
N LEU A 175 11.60 3.74 13.69
CA LEU A 175 11.49 2.48 12.92
C LEU A 175 10.94 2.71 11.52
N PHE A 176 10.20 3.80 11.31
CA PHE A 176 9.65 4.24 10.03
C PHE A 176 10.51 5.30 9.35
N HIS A 177 11.63 5.74 9.94
CA HIS A 177 12.34 6.96 9.53
C HIS A 177 11.44 8.22 9.51
N LEU A 178 10.49 8.30 10.45
CA LEU A 178 9.57 9.43 10.60
C LEU A 178 9.64 10.00 12.03
N PRO A 179 9.24 11.26 12.26
CA PRO A 179 9.20 11.84 13.61
C PRO A 179 8.23 11.13 14.57
N SER A 180 7.23 10.44 14.03
CA SER A 180 6.23 9.67 14.78
C SER A 180 5.74 8.48 13.95
N ASN A 181 5.15 7.48 14.60
CA ASN A 181 4.49 6.39 13.92
C ASN A 181 3.39 6.93 12.97
N PRO A 182 3.41 6.62 11.66
CA PRO A 182 2.42 7.15 10.72
C PRO A 182 1.00 6.63 10.98
N PHE A 183 0.85 5.59 11.81
CA PHE A 183 -0.43 4.96 12.11
C PHE A 183 -1.04 5.36 13.46
N SER A 184 -0.32 6.12 14.29
CA SER A 184 -0.79 6.49 15.64
C SER A 184 -2.07 7.34 15.64
N ALA A 185 -2.37 8.00 14.51
CA ALA A 185 -3.61 8.75 14.33
C ALA A 185 -4.84 7.86 14.03
N PHE A 186 -4.66 6.57 13.77
CA PHE A 186 -5.73 5.64 13.42
C PHE A 186 -6.07 4.70 14.59
N THR A 187 -7.34 4.33 14.71
CA THR A 187 -7.83 3.47 15.81
C THR A 187 -7.50 2.00 15.58
N SER A 188 -6.78 1.36 16.51
CA SER A 188 -6.44 -0.07 16.49
C SER A 188 -7.62 -1.01 16.77
N SER A 189 -8.84 -0.49 16.95
CA SER A 189 -10.02 -1.33 17.22
C SER A 189 -10.84 -1.68 15.97
N SER A 190 -10.68 -0.96 14.87
CA SER A 190 -11.47 -1.16 13.66
C SER A 190 -10.83 -0.50 12.43
N PRO A 191 -10.98 -1.05 11.21
CA PRO A 191 -10.50 -0.42 9.98
C PRO A 191 -11.45 0.71 9.55
N ILE A 192 -11.65 1.70 10.41
CA ILE A 192 -12.45 2.89 10.10
C ILE A 192 -11.63 3.81 9.22
N ARG A 193 -12.21 4.22 8.09
CA ARG A 193 -11.62 5.26 7.27
C ARG A 193 -12.05 6.63 7.78
N ASN A 194 -11.08 7.50 7.97
CA ASN A 194 -11.25 8.92 8.23
C ASN A 194 -11.30 9.74 6.93
N LYS A 195 -10.65 9.25 5.85
CA LYS A 195 -10.59 9.92 4.55
C LYS A 195 -11.12 9.06 3.42
N CYS A 196 -11.79 9.73 2.48
CA CYS A 196 -12.24 9.10 1.25
C CYS A 196 -11.04 8.72 0.38
N CYS A 197 -11.01 7.48 -0.12
CA CYS A 197 -9.99 7.05 -1.10
C CYS A 197 -10.23 7.61 -2.52
N LEU A 198 -11.26 8.44 -2.73
CA LEU A 198 -11.64 9.04 -4.01
C LEU A 198 -12.07 8.05 -5.10
N TYR A 199 -12.28 6.77 -4.76
CA TYR A 199 -12.72 5.75 -5.71
C TYR A 199 -14.00 6.15 -6.47
N PHE A 200 -14.96 6.77 -5.78
CA PHE A 200 -16.25 7.17 -6.37
C PHE A 200 -16.12 8.21 -7.49
N MET A 201 -14.95 8.86 -7.61
CA MET A 201 -14.64 9.82 -8.67
C MET A 201 -14.22 9.15 -9.98
N LEU A 202 -13.96 7.84 -9.97
CA LEU A 202 -13.66 7.09 -11.18
C LEU A 202 -14.93 6.83 -11.99
N PRO A 203 -14.88 6.94 -13.33
CA PRO A 203 -16.01 6.57 -14.18
C PRO A 203 -16.51 5.14 -13.93
N SER A 204 -15.59 4.19 -13.73
CA SER A 204 -15.90 2.77 -13.45
C SER A 204 -16.64 2.55 -12.12
N ALA A 205 -16.55 3.50 -11.18
CA ALA A 205 -17.30 3.41 -9.93
C ALA A 205 -18.78 3.75 -10.11
N ALA A 206 -19.16 4.45 -11.19
CA ALA A 206 -20.51 4.94 -11.42
C ALA A 206 -21.12 5.64 -10.18
N GLY A 207 -20.30 6.44 -9.48
CA GLY A 207 -20.69 7.13 -8.24
C GLY A 207 -20.74 6.25 -6.98
N SER A 208 -20.48 4.95 -7.09
CA SER A 208 -20.44 4.01 -5.97
C SER A 208 -19.28 4.32 -5.03
N LYS A 209 -19.56 4.33 -3.73
CA LYS A 209 -18.57 4.52 -2.67
C LYS A 209 -18.16 3.16 -2.10
N CYS A 210 -16.93 3.07 -1.58
CA CYS A 210 -16.51 1.85 -0.88
C CYS A 210 -17.29 1.65 0.43
N LYS A 211 -17.45 0.39 0.87
CA LYS A 211 -18.24 0.04 2.07
C LYS A 211 -17.79 0.76 3.35
N THR A 212 -16.50 1.04 3.46
CA THR A 212 -15.89 1.74 4.61
C THR A 212 -15.65 3.23 4.34
N CYS A 213 -16.20 3.81 3.27
CA CYS A 213 -15.96 5.20 2.93
C CYS A 213 -16.53 6.13 4.02
N PRO A 214 -15.80 7.16 4.49
CA PRO A 214 -16.36 8.12 5.43
C PRO A 214 -17.52 8.94 4.82
N LEU A 215 -17.58 9.03 3.49
CA LEU A 215 -18.70 9.66 2.78
C LEU A 215 -19.93 8.75 2.64
N VAL A 216 -19.85 7.51 3.16
CA VAL A 216 -21.01 6.62 3.34
C VAL A 216 -21.60 6.79 4.75
N CYS A 217 -20.85 7.41 5.68
CA CYS A 217 -21.44 7.88 6.92
C CYS A 217 -22.31 9.10 6.67
N LYS A 218 -23.53 9.20 7.20
CA LYS A 218 -24.53 8.26 7.78
C LYS A 218 -25.57 9.24 8.31
N ASP A 219 -26.83 9.17 7.87
CA ASP A 219 -27.90 9.84 8.63
C ASP A 219 -27.94 9.30 10.07
#